data_AF-A0A8H5D3M6-F1
#
_entry.id   AF-A0A8H5D3M6-F1
#
_cell.length_a   1.000
_cell.length_b   1.000
_cell.length_c   1.000
_cell.angle_alpha   90.00
_cell.angle_beta   90.00
_cell.angle_gamma   90.00
#
_symmetry.space_group_name_H-M   'P 1'
#
loop_
_entity.id
_entity.type
_entity.pdbx_description
1 polymer ?
#
loop_
_entity_poly.entity_id
_entity_poly.type
_entity_poly.pdbx_seq_one_letter_code
_entity_poly.pdbx_strand_id
1 'polypeptide(L)'
;MLKAAKTNYLVDHILTYLDEPAIPSTDIQAVGGYMKWWYTSSSAWKSVARMAMDYCSAPASSVDAEQAFSVGRQQINFMQQNMSSFTFHAKMAMGSWSNTPLFPGVKAVAEMIGESESDEEDGS
;
A
#
# COMPACT_ATOMS: atom_id res chain seq x y z
N MET A 1 -6.14 25.69 -16.66
CA MET A 1 -5.56 24.99 -17.83
C MET A 1 -4.06 24.83 -17.59
N LEU A 2 -3.62 23.66 -17.13
CA LEU A 2 -2.20 23.43 -16.87
C LEU A 2 -1.47 23.26 -18.21
N LYS A 3 -0.58 24.20 -18.53
CA LYS A 3 0.36 24.07 -19.64
C LYS A 3 1.35 22.97 -19.26
N ALA A 4 1.03 21.72 -19.59
CA ALA A 4 2.05 20.70 -19.70
C ALA A 4 2.92 21.10 -20.89
N ALA A 5 4.08 21.70 -20.61
CA ALA A 5 5.11 21.86 -21.62
C ALA A 5 5.45 20.46 -22.12
N LYS A 6 5.03 20.14 -23.35
CA LYS A 6 5.43 18.92 -24.04
C LYS A 6 6.93 19.02 -24.27
N THR A 7 7.72 18.53 -23.34
CA THR A 7 9.15 18.36 -23.53
C THR A 7 9.34 17.23 -24.52
N ASN A 8 9.75 17.57 -25.74
CA ASN A 8 10.03 16.61 -26.83
C ASN A 8 11.43 15.98 -26.65
N TYR A 9 11.83 15.75 -25.41
CA TYR A 9 13.10 15.13 -25.06
C TYR A 9 12.87 13.64 -24.81
N LEU A 10 13.68 12.80 -25.45
CA LEU A 10 13.67 11.34 -25.25
C LEU A 10 13.92 10.94 -23.79
N VAL A 11 14.46 11.86 -22.99
CA VAL A 11 14.69 11.72 -21.55
C VAL A 11 14.24 13.03 -20.89
N ASP A 12 13.24 12.95 -20.03
CA ASP A 12 12.83 14.05 -19.16
C ASP A 12 13.89 14.23 -18.07
N HIS A 13 14.68 15.30 -18.14
CA HIS A 13 15.81 15.50 -17.22
C HIS A 13 15.36 16.28 -15.97
N ILE A 14 15.84 15.86 -14.79
CA ILE A 14 15.49 16.47 -13.50
C ILE A 14 15.80 17.98 -13.47
N LEU A 15 16.87 18.43 -14.12
CA LEU A 15 17.23 19.85 -14.18
C LEU A 15 16.17 20.68 -14.90
N THR A 16 15.57 20.15 -15.97
CA THR A 16 14.51 20.86 -16.71
C THR A 16 13.28 21.07 -15.83
N TYR A 17 12.95 20.08 -14.98
CA TYR A 17 11.87 20.23 -14.00
C TYR A 17 12.20 21.26 -12.92
N LEU A 18 13.45 21.33 -12.46
CA LEU A 18 13.88 22.30 -11.44
C LEU A 18 13.90 23.75 -11.96
N ASP A 19 14.03 23.95 -13.26
CA ASP A 19 13.94 25.26 -13.91
C ASP A 19 12.47 25.72 -14.11
N GLU A 20 11.49 24.81 -13.99
CA GLU A 20 10.07 25.18 -14.08
C GLU A 20 9.59 25.91 -12.81
N PRO A 21 8.63 26.85 -12.95
CA PRO A 21 8.09 27.55 -11.79
C PRO A 21 7.45 26.58 -10.80
N ALA A 22 7.74 26.77 -9.52
CA ALA A 22 7.19 25.95 -8.46
C ALA A 22 5.66 25.97 -8.47
N ILE A 23 5.06 24.78 -8.40
CA ILE A 23 3.62 24.60 -8.40
C ILE A 23 3.10 24.87 -6.98
N PRO A 24 2.06 25.70 -6.82
CA PRO A 24 1.52 26.00 -5.50
C PRO A 24 0.89 24.75 -4.88
N SER A 25 1.11 24.54 -3.58
CA SER A 25 0.59 23.37 -2.84
C SER A 25 -0.94 23.28 -2.88
N THR A 26 -1.65 24.41 -3.02
CA THR A 26 -3.11 24.47 -3.16
C THR A 26 -3.61 23.68 -4.37
N ASP A 27 -2.90 23.76 -5.50
CA ASP A 27 -3.30 23.09 -6.74
C ASP A 27 -3.05 21.59 -6.64
N ILE A 28 -1.99 21.19 -5.95
CA ILE A 28 -1.65 19.79 -5.68
C ILE A 28 -2.70 19.17 -4.75
N GLN A 29 -3.09 19.89 -3.70
CA GLN A 29 -4.13 19.44 -2.78
C GLN A 29 -5.49 19.32 -3.47
N ALA A 30 -5.84 20.26 -4.36
CA ALA A 30 -7.08 20.21 -5.13
C ALA A 30 -7.21 18.95 -6.01
N VAL A 31 -6.09 18.40 -6.51
CA VAL A 31 -6.08 17.16 -7.31
C VAL A 31 -6.23 15.90 -6.44
N GLY A 32 -6.00 16.01 -5.13
CA GLY A 32 -6.02 14.90 -4.17
C GLY A 32 -4.63 14.54 -3.63
N GLY A 33 -3.70 15.50 -3.63
CA GLY A 33 -2.37 15.38 -3.03
C GLY A 33 -1.26 15.01 -4.00
N TYR A 34 -0.04 14.96 -3.48
CA TYR A 34 1.20 14.81 -4.25
C TYR A 34 1.23 13.54 -5.10
N MET A 35 0.78 12.40 -4.55
CA MET A 35 0.80 11.13 -5.28
C MET A 35 -0.10 11.16 -6.53
N LYS A 36 -1.32 11.71 -6.40
CA LYS A 36 -2.28 11.78 -7.51
C LYS A 36 -1.89 12.84 -8.55
N TRP A 37 -1.25 13.92 -8.10
CA TRP A 37 -0.67 14.92 -8.98
C TRP A 37 0.45 14.34 -9.84
N TRP A 38 1.43 13.66 -9.23
CA TRP A 38 2.53 13.01 -9.96
C TRP A 38 2.06 11.93 -10.92
N TYR A 39 1.07 11.12 -10.52
CA TYR A 39 0.46 10.13 -11.41
C TYR A 39 -0.14 10.77 -12.66
N THR A 40 -0.84 11.90 -12.50
CA THR A 40 -1.44 12.64 -13.62
C THR A 40 -0.38 13.30 -14.52
N SER A 41 0.70 13.81 -13.91
CA SER A 41 1.83 14.43 -14.60
C SER A 41 2.82 13.44 -15.23
N SER A 42 2.69 12.13 -14.94
CA SER A 42 3.58 11.08 -15.44
C SER A 42 3.59 10.95 -16.97
N SER A 43 2.56 11.44 -17.66
CA SER A 43 2.55 11.48 -19.12
C SER A 43 3.51 12.53 -19.69
N ALA A 44 3.79 13.60 -18.95
CA ALA A 44 4.71 14.67 -19.36
C ALA A 44 6.13 14.43 -18.82
N TRP A 45 6.24 13.89 -17.59
CA TRP A 45 7.50 13.71 -16.87
C TRP A 45 7.66 12.26 -16.44
N LYS A 46 8.00 11.36 -17.37
CA LYS A 46 8.03 9.91 -17.10
C LYS A 46 9.02 9.52 -15.99
N SER A 47 10.30 9.90 -16.10
CA SER A 47 11.33 9.53 -15.13
C SER A 47 11.27 10.37 -13.85
N VAL A 48 10.96 11.67 -13.96
CA VAL A 48 10.83 12.54 -12.77
C VAL A 48 9.58 12.17 -11.97
N ALA A 49 8.44 11.92 -12.63
CA ALA A 49 7.25 11.47 -11.90
C ALA A 49 7.45 10.09 -11.29
N ARG A 50 8.18 9.18 -11.96
CA ARG A 50 8.54 7.88 -11.37
C ARG A 50 9.32 8.07 -10.07
N MET A 51 10.40 8.86 -10.10
CA MET A 51 11.23 9.16 -8.94
C MET A 51 10.40 9.79 -7.81
N ALA A 52 9.55 10.75 -8.14
CA ALA A 52 8.74 11.44 -7.14
C ALA A 52 7.64 10.56 -6.54
N MET A 53 7.02 9.68 -7.34
CA MET A 53 6.07 8.68 -6.82
C MET A 53 6.75 7.67 -5.90
N ASP A 54 7.95 7.20 -6.26
CA ASP A 54 8.73 6.28 -5.42
C ASP A 54 9.04 6.95 -4.07
N TYR A 55 9.48 8.21 -4.09
CA TYR A 55 9.70 9.01 -2.87
C TYR A 55 8.43 9.22 -2.04
N CYS A 56 7.31 9.59 -2.67
CA CYS A 56 6.04 9.83 -1.97
C CYS A 56 5.39 8.55 -1.42
N SER A 57 5.72 7.38 -1.99
CA SER A 57 5.22 6.08 -1.54
C SER A 57 6.02 5.51 -0.37
N ALA A 58 7.22 6.03 -0.12
CA ALA A 58 8.04 5.60 1.00
C ALA A 58 7.34 5.99 2.31
N PRO A 59 7.13 5.05 3.25
CA PRO A 59 6.54 5.37 4.54
C PRO A 59 7.43 6.37 5.27
N ALA A 60 6.82 7.41 5.84
CA ALA A 60 7.53 8.48 6.53
C ALA A 60 8.20 8.03 7.84
N SER A 61 7.85 6.84 8.36
CA SER A 61 8.40 6.31 9.61
C SER A 61 8.41 4.77 9.65
N SER A 62 9.27 4.19 10.49
CA SER A 62 9.29 2.75 10.79
C SER A 62 8.09 2.30 11.64
N VAL A 63 7.31 3.25 12.16
CA VAL A 63 6.22 3.01 13.11
C VAL A 63 5.13 2.11 12.52
N ASP A 64 4.82 2.24 11.23
CA ASP A 64 3.82 1.37 10.58
C ASP A 64 4.24 -0.10 10.57
N ALA A 65 5.54 -0.37 10.36
CA ALA A 65 6.08 -1.72 10.45
C ALA A 65 6.08 -2.23 11.89
N GLU A 66 6.48 -1.39 12.86
CA GLU A 66 6.47 -1.72 14.29
C GLU A 66 5.06 -1.98 14.83
N GLN A 67 4.06 -1.23 14.36
CA GLN A 67 2.65 -1.44 14.69
C GLN A 67 2.17 -2.80 14.17
N ALA A 68 2.51 -3.16 12.92
CA ALA A 68 2.20 -4.48 12.37
C ALA A 68 2.85 -5.61 13.19
N PHE A 69 4.11 -5.43 13.63
CA PHE A 69 4.78 -6.41 14.49
C PHE A 69 4.17 -6.50 15.89
N SER A 70 3.78 -5.37 16.49
CA SER A 70 3.16 -5.33 17.82
C SER A 70 1.79 -6.02 17.83
N VAL A 71 0.93 -5.68 16.86
CA VAL A 71 -0.39 -6.32 16.68
C VAL A 71 -0.23 -7.81 16.36
N GLY A 72 0.72 -8.17 15.50
CA GLY A 72 1.01 -9.58 15.16
C GLY A 72 1.50 -10.41 16.35
N ARG A 73 2.25 -9.80 17.29
CA ARG A 73 2.79 -10.49 18.46
C ARG A 73 1.71 -11.00 19.42
N GLN A 74 0.53 -10.38 19.42
CA GLN A 74 -0.59 -10.79 20.26
C GLN A 74 -1.36 -12.02 19.72
N GLN A 75 -1.07 -12.45 18.47
CA GLN A 75 -1.58 -13.70 17.89
C GLN A 75 -0.69 -14.92 18.16
N ILE A 76 0.50 -14.72 18.72
CA ILE A 76 1.41 -15.80 19.13
C ILE A 76 0.93 -16.29 20.50
N ASN A 77 -0.20 -16.99 20.50
CA ASN A 77 -0.69 -17.71 21.67
C ASN A 77 0.39 -18.72 22.10
N PHE A 78 0.53 -18.94 23.40
CA PHE A 78 1.49 -19.85 24.03
C PHE A 78 1.43 -21.30 23.48
N MET A 79 0.38 -21.67 22.72
CA MET A 79 0.26 -22.95 22.02
C MET A 79 0.81 -22.99 20.57
N GLN A 80 1.28 -21.87 20.00
CA GLN A 80 1.87 -21.79 18.65
C GLN A 80 3.41 -21.87 18.63
N GLN A 81 4.04 -22.51 19.62
CA GLN A 81 5.51 -22.56 19.76
C GLN A 81 6.22 -23.49 18.76
N ASN A 82 5.50 -24.08 17.80
CA ASN A 82 6.07 -24.91 16.74
C ASN A 82 5.54 -24.52 15.35
N MET A 83 5.47 -23.21 15.09
CA MET A 83 5.15 -22.68 13.77
C MET A 83 6.45 -22.47 12.98
N SER A 84 6.52 -23.00 11.75
CA SER A 84 7.67 -22.75 10.88
C SER A 84 7.73 -21.26 10.47
N SER A 85 8.92 -20.75 10.18
CA SER A 85 9.08 -19.38 9.67
C SER A 85 8.21 -19.09 8.45
N PHE A 86 8.05 -20.08 7.57
CA PHE A 86 7.19 -19.99 6.39
C PHE A 86 5.72 -19.73 6.76
N THR A 87 5.18 -20.49 7.72
CA THR A 87 3.79 -20.36 8.16
C THR A 87 3.56 -19.05 8.93
N PHE A 88 4.56 -18.58 9.69
CA PHE A 88 4.53 -17.26 10.31
C PHE A 88 4.47 -16.13 9.27
N HIS A 89 5.35 -16.14 8.26
CA HIS A 89 5.36 -15.14 7.19
C HIS A 89 4.04 -15.13 6.40
N ALA A 90 3.49 -16.31 6.09
CA ALA A 90 2.21 -16.42 5.40
C ALA A 90 1.07 -15.81 6.23
N LYS A 91 1.00 -16.10 7.54
CA LYS A 91 -0.03 -15.49 8.42
C LYS A 91 0.11 -13.97 8.52
N MET A 92 1.34 -13.46 8.63
CA MET A 92 1.59 -12.01 8.67
C MET A 92 1.20 -11.32 7.36
N ALA A 93 1.54 -11.91 6.20
CA ALA A 93 1.15 -11.37 4.89
C ALA A 93 -0.38 -11.36 4.72
N MET A 94 -1.04 -12.46 5.07
CA MET A 94 -2.50 -12.58 5.04
C MET A 94 -3.19 -11.57 5.96
N GLY A 95 -2.67 -11.36 7.17
CA GLY A 95 -3.18 -10.35 8.11
C GLY A 95 -2.97 -8.92 7.63
N SER A 96 -1.88 -8.64 6.93
CA SER A 96 -1.63 -7.34 6.28
C SER A 96 -2.60 -7.11 5.11
N TRP A 97 -2.86 -8.13 4.30
CA TRP A 97 -3.71 -8.01 3.11
C TRP A 97 -5.21 -8.03 3.40
N SER A 98 -5.66 -8.63 4.50
CA SER A 98 -7.09 -8.76 4.82
C SER A 98 -7.82 -7.42 4.96
N ASN A 99 -7.10 -6.34 5.31
CA ASN A 99 -7.64 -4.98 5.41
C ASN A 99 -7.43 -4.15 4.13
N THR A 100 -6.88 -4.75 3.08
CA THR A 100 -6.60 -4.06 1.82
C THR A 100 -7.59 -4.49 0.73
N PRO A 101 -7.88 -3.61 -0.24
CA PRO A 101 -8.72 -3.98 -1.40
C PRO A 101 -8.10 -5.05 -2.31
N LEU A 102 -6.87 -5.49 -2.03
CA LEU A 102 -6.16 -6.52 -2.78
C LEU A 102 -6.71 -7.93 -2.52
N PHE A 103 -7.44 -8.13 -1.42
CA PHE A 103 -7.94 -9.46 -1.05
C PHE A 103 -9.41 -9.42 -0.56
N PRO A 104 -10.37 -9.17 -1.46
CA PRO A 104 -11.79 -8.98 -1.11
C PRO A 104 -12.49 -10.25 -0.63
N GLY A 105 -11.94 -11.43 -0.93
CA GLY A 105 -12.55 -12.73 -0.64
C GLY A 105 -12.34 -13.26 0.78
N VAL A 106 -11.54 -12.60 1.63
CA VAL A 106 -11.23 -13.11 2.98
C VAL A 106 -12.48 -13.25 3.84
N LYS A 107 -13.40 -12.28 3.76
CA LYS A 107 -14.65 -12.34 4.52
C LYS A 107 -15.51 -13.52 4.11
N ALA A 108 -15.65 -13.75 2.80
CA ALA A 108 -16.42 -14.87 2.27
C ALA A 108 -15.81 -16.22 2.67
N VAL A 109 -14.48 -16.36 2.64
CA VAL A 109 -13.80 -17.59 3.08
C VAL A 109 -13.88 -17.78 4.59
N ALA A 110 -13.81 -16.70 5.38
CA ALA A 110 -13.98 -16.76 6.83
C ALA A 110 -15.41 -17.19 7.23
N GLU A 111 -16.43 -16.73 6.50
CA GLU A 111 -17.82 -17.17 6.66
C GLU A 111 -18.00 -18.66 6.34
N MET A 112 -17.40 -19.17 5.25
CA MET A 112 -17.45 -20.59 4.89
C MET A 112 -16.81 -21.50 5.94
N ILE A 113 -15.77 -21.04 6.65
CA ILE A 113 -15.09 -21.82 7.69
C ILE A 113 -15.91 -21.80 8.99
N GLY A 114 -16.51 -20.67 9.35
CA GLY A 114 -17.35 -20.54 10.54
C GLY A 114 -18.64 -21.38 10.50
N GLU A 115 -19.17 -21.66 9.31
CA GLU A 115 -20.33 -22.56 9.13
C GLU A 115 -19.98 -24.05 9.33
N SER A 116 -18.70 -24.45 9.25
CA SER A 116 -18.30 -25.85 9.40
C SER A 116 -18.08 -26.32 10.84
N GLU A 117 -18.15 -25.41 11.82
CA GLU A 117 -17.85 -25.67 13.23
C GLU A 117 -19.11 -25.84 14.12
N SER A 118 -20.32 -25.82 13.54
CA SER A 118 -21.60 -25.93 14.29
C SER A 118 -22.27 -27.31 14.27
N ASP A 119 -21.67 -28.33 13.65
CA ASP A 119 -22.32 -29.63 13.43
C ASP A 119 -21.66 -30.81 14.17
N GLU A 120 -21.19 -30.62 15.42
CA GLU A 120 -20.86 -31.74 16.31
C GLU A 120 -21.27 -31.44 17.77
N GLU A 121 -22.57 -31.48 18.06
CA GLU A 121 -23.10 -31.84 19.40
C GLU A 121 -24.62 -32.05 19.32
N ASP A 122 -25.08 -33.27 19.03
CA ASP A 122 -26.21 -33.86 19.77
C ASP A 122 -26.35 -35.38 19.53
N GLY A 123 -26.65 -36.12 20.60
CA GLY A 123 -27.13 -37.51 20.51
C GLY A 123 -26.32 -38.58 21.25
N SER A 124 -26.24 -38.49 22.59
CA SER A 124 -26.21 -39.68 23.45
C SER A 124 -27.63 -40.06 23.87
#